data_AF-A0A2D5RVU1-F1
#
_entry.id   AF-A0A2D5RVU1-F1
#
_cell.length_a   1.000
_cell.length_b   1.000
_cell.length_c   1.000
_cell.angle_alpha   90.00
_cell.angle_beta   90.00
_cell.angle_gamma   90.00
#
_symmetry.space_group_name_H-M   'P 1'
#
loop_
_entity.id
_entity.type
_entity.pdbx_description
1 polymer ?
#
loop_
_entity_poly.entity_id
_entity_poly.type
_entity_poly.pdbx_seq_one_letter_code
_entity_poly.pdbx_strand_id
1 'polypeptide(L)'
;MSERKIINSRRFLPFFLTQALGAFNDNVFKNSLMLLLAFTAASALPWSTDVTMNLAAGLFILPFLLFSATAGTLADSMCKTRLVRLLKLTEIVLMVLAAVAFYLQQYLLLLGLLFLMGTQSAFFGPAKYAILPQLLNDKELLAGNAWVEMGTFIAILLGTIVGGLLVGVPYAALWIGGLLILFAVLGYIASRAVPEVGQVDNAERFQFAPLKQTLKTIKISYANRTLYLSIMAISWFWFLGASYLTQFPNFTKTVLGGDNTVVTALLVAFSVGVGIGSMLCERLSDNRVELGMVPLGSIGLTVFGCSLYFSAPQLISAELLGLGAFLNSGYGWWVLINLTMIGVSGGLFIVPLYALLQKRAEPAQRARMIAANNIFNALFMVVSAIAGIVFLAVLGLTIPEYFLILAIMNAVVACYVYSQVPEFALRFVTYLLSHTLYRVKSQGLDHIPEEGAAVLVANHVSYVDAMLIAGAVRRPVRFVMEKAIYDLPVANWLFRAARTIPICSKQKDEQVYEAAFAAIRHELAEGNLVCIFPEGRLTKTGEIDNFRPGIERIIAESPVPVVPMALQGLWGSFFSHHGKGAFKLKGRLWSKISLHASKAVPAAAANAAELERQVRLLRGDSK
;
A
#
# COMPACT_ATOMS: atom_id res chain seq x y z
N MET A 1 -18.19 -7.67 -4.19
CA MET A 1 -19.29 -7.13 -3.37
C MET A 1 -18.96 -5.66 -3.13
N SER A 2 -19.88 -4.73 -3.40
CA SER A 2 -19.62 -3.28 -3.27
C SER A 2 -19.33 -2.86 -1.81
N GLU A 3 -18.38 -1.92 -1.62
CA GLU A 3 -17.92 -1.26 -0.37
C GLU A 3 -18.96 -1.22 0.76
N ARG A 4 -20.21 -0.81 0.45
CA ARG A 4 -21.31 -0.61 1.42
C ARG A 4 -21.72 -1.88 2.17
N LYS A 5 -21.41 -3.08 1.67
CA LYS A 5 -21.76 -4.34 2.34
C LYS A 5 -20.72 -4.82 3.34
N ILE A 6 -19.43 -4.44 3.21
CA ILE A 6 -18.38 -4.93 4.11
C ILE A 6 -18.41 -4.17 5.43
N ILE A 7 -18.47 -2.84 5.39
CA ILE A 7 -18.48 -2.01 6.61
C ILE A 7 -19.68 -2.31 7.51
N ASN A 8 -20.83 -2.69 6.93
CA ASN A 8 -22.03 -3.07 7.67
C ASN A 8 -22.10 -4.57 8.01
N SER A 9 -21.09 -5.35 7.63
CA SER A 9 -21.11 -6.78 7.86
C SER A 9 -20.78 -7.10 9.32
N ARG A 10 -21.48 -8.10 9.88
CA ARG A 10 -21.24 -8.59 11.25
C ARG A 10 -19.83 -9.16 11.45
N ARG A 11 -19.13 -9.51 10.36
CA ARG A 11 -17.75 -10.01 10.39
C ARG A 11 -16.69 -8.92 10.49
N PHE A 12 -16.96 -7.71 9.98
CA PHE A 12 -15.95 -6.65 9.87
C PHE A 12 -16.27 -5.43 10.76
N LEU A 13 -17.53 -5.01 10.86
CA LEU A 13 -17.90 -3.82 11.65
C LEU A 13 -17.38 -3.85 13.09
N PRO A 14 -17.53 -4.94 13.86
CA PRO A 14 -17.06 -4.97 15.24
C PRO A 14 -15.54 -4.79 15.34
N PHE A 15 -14.81 -5.39 14.40
CA PHE A 15 -13.35 -5.27 14.32
C PHE A 15 -12.93 -3.83 13.95
N PHE A 16 -13.60 -3.24 12.95
CA PHE A 16 -13.37 -1.86 12.54
C PHE A 16 -13.62 -0.87 13.69
N LEU A 17 -14.71 -1.03 14.44
CA LEU A 17 -15.02 -0.20 15.59
C LEU A 17 -14.00 -0.40 16.71
N THR A 18 -13.62 -1.66 17.00
CA THR A 18 -12.62 -1.97 18.04
C THR A 18 -11.30 -1.22 17.80
N GLN A 19 -10.81 -1.25 16.56
CA GLN A 19 -9.54 -0.58 16.22
C GLN A 19 -9.67 0.94 16.13
N ALA A 20 -10.78 1.47 15.60
CA ALA A 20 -11.01 2.91 15.49
C ALA A 20 -11.17 3.57 16.86
N LEU A 21 -11.93 2.94 17.77
CA LEU A 21 -12.12 3.43 19.14
C LEU A 21 -10.80 3.37 19.92
N GLY A 22 -9.99 2.31 19.74
CA GLY A 22 -8.65 2.23 20.35
C GLY A 22 -7.74 3.35 19.86
N ALA A 23 -7.60 3.53 18.54
CA ALA A 23 -6.77 4.59 17.97
C ALA A 23 -7.23 6.00 18.41
N PHE A 24 -8.54 6.22 18.50
CA PHE A 24 -9.10 7.48 19.00
C PHE A 24 -8.71 7.71 20.45
N ASN A 25 -8.93 6.71 21.31
CA ASN A 25 -8.65 6.78 22.74
C ASN A 25 -7.16 7.03 23.03
N ASP A 26 -6.30 6.33 22.30
CA ASP A 26 -4.85 6.47 22.39
C ASP A 26 -4.41 7.92 22.14
N ASN A 27 -5.02 8.55 21.12
CA ASN A 27 -4.71 9.92 20.74
C ASN A 27 -5.35 10.96 21.64
N VAL A 28 -6.53 10.71 22.22
CA VAL A 28 -7.06 11.59 23.27
C VAL A 28 -6.10 11.59 24.46
N PHE A 29 -5.71 10.41 24.95
CA PHE A 29 -4.82 10.32 26.11
C PHE A 29 -3.49 11.02 25.85
N LYS A 30 -2.81 10.67 24.76
CA LYS A 30 -1.51 11.24 24.38
C LYS A 30 -1.60 12.76 24.24
N ASN A 31 -2.53 13.28 23.44
CA ASN A 31 -2.58 14.71 23.14
C ASN A 31 -3.05 15.54 24.34
N SER A 32 -3.98 15.03 25.16
CA SER A 32 -4.34 15.69 26.42
C SER A 32 -3.16 15.76 27.38
N LEU A 33 -2.40 14.67 27.54
CA LEU A 33 -1.20 14.67 28.39
C LEU A 33 -0.14 15.65 27.86
N MET A 34 0.16 15.60 26.56
CA MET A 34 1.13 16.50 25.94
C MET A 34 0.71 17.96 26.14
N LEU A 35 -0.50 18.36 25.76
CA LEU A 35 -0.91 19.76 25.87
C LEU A 35 -1.01 20.24 27.32
N LEU A 36 -1.43 19.36 28.24
CA LEU A 36 -1.41 19.65 29.67
C LEU A 36 0.02 19.96 30.15
N LEU A 37 1.00 19.14 29.76
CA LEU A 37 2.41 19.35 30.09
C LEU A 37 3.05 20.54 29.36
N ALA A 38 2.54 20.93 28.19
CA ALA A 38 3.03 22.13 27.48
C ALA A 38 2.60 23.43 28.16
N PHE A 39 1.33 23.52 28.55
CA PHE A 39 0.69 24.80 28.83
C PHE A 39 0.29 24.98 30.30
N THR A 40 -0.26 23.93 30.92
CA THR A 40 -0.86 24.05 32.27
C THR A 40 0.09 23.55 33.36
N ALA A 41 0.95 22.58 33.05
CA ALA A 41 1.84 21.91 34.00
C ALA A 41 3.32 21.96 33.53
N ALA A 42 3.70 23.01 32.79
CA ALA A 42 5.03 23.15 32.20
C ALA A 42 6.17 23.10 33.22
N SER A 43 5.91 23.53 34.46
CA SER A 43 6.86 23.52 35.57
C SER A 43 6.65 22.36 36.56
N ALA A 44 5.71 21.45 36.29
CA ALA A 44 5.37 20.38 37.22
C ALA A 44 6.39 19.22 37.24
N LEU A 45 7.24 19.15 36.22
CA LEU A 45 8.36 18.23 36.13
C LEU A 45 9.68 19.00 36.16
N PRO A 46 10.78 18.40 36.65
CA PRO A 46 12.09 19.07 36.74
C PRO A 46 12.79 19.26 35.38
N TRP A 47 12.19 18.78 34.29
CA TRP A 47 12.75 18.86 32.94
C TRP A 47 12.12 20.01 32.16
N SER A 48 12.83 20.53 31.14
CA SER A 48 12.24 21.53 30.26
C SER A 48 11.04 20.98 29.48
N THR A 49 10.15 21.86 29.04
CA THR A 49 8.98 21.50 28.24
C THR A 49 9.37 20.74 26.99
N ASP A 50 10.42 21.18 26.28
CA ASP A 50 10.91 20.52 25.06
C ASP A 50 11.42 19.09 25.34
N VAL A 51 12.18 18.91 26.42
CA VAL A 51 12.66 17.57 26.83
C VAL A 51 11.48 16.67 27.18
N THR A 52 10.50 17.20 27.91
CA THR A 52 9.30 16.47 28.32
C THR A 52 8.47 16.03 27.11
N MET A 53 8.29 16.91 26.12
CA MET A 53 7.56 16.60 24.89
C MET A 53 8.24 15.52 24.05
N ASN A 54 9.55 15.66 23.86
CA ASN A 54 10.34 14.68 23.12
C ASN A 54 10.36 13.32 23.83
N LEU A 55 10.46 13.34 25.17
CA LEU A 55 10.37 12.13 25.99
C LEU A 55 9.00 11.48 25.85
N ALA A 56 7.89 12.23 25.95
CA ALA A 56 6.55 11.69 25.81
C ALA A 56 6.33 11.06 24.42
N ALA A 57 6.76 11.73 23.35
CA ALA A 57 6.70 11.19 21.99
C ALA A 57 7.53 9.89 21.86
N GLY A 58 8.73 9.87 22.43
CA GLY A 58 9.61 8.70 22.46
C GLY A 58 9.02 7.53 23.26
N LEU A 59 8.47 7.79 24.45
CA LEU A 59 7.86 6.77 25.32
C LEU A 59 6.67 6.08 24.67
N PHE A 60 5.91 6.78 23.82
CA PHE A 60 4.81 6.19 23.07
C PHE A 60 5.29 5.26 21.94
N ILE A 61 6.37 5.63 21.24
CA ILE A 61 6.89 4.88 20.07
C ILE A 61 7.81 3.73 20.47
N LEU A 62 8.61 3.91 21.53
CA LEU A 62 9.63 2.95 21.98
C LEU A 62 9.11 1.52 22.16
N PRO A 63 7.90 1.27 22.73
CA PRO A 63 7.36 -0.08 22.86
C PRO A 63 7.23 -0.85 21.53
N PHE A 64 7.01 -0.15 20.41
CA PHE A 64 6.94 -0.80 19.09
C PHE A 64 8.29 -1.40 18.68
N LEU A 65 9.40 -0.77 19.05
CA LEU A 65 10.75 -1.32 18.83
C LEU A 65 11.06 -2.48 19.77
N LEU A 66 10.63 -2.38 21.03
CA LEU A 66 10.97 -3.35 22.07
C LEU A 66 10.13 -4.63 22.02
N PHE A 67 8.84 -4.51 21.71
CA PHE A 67 7.88 -5.59 21.96
C PHE A 67 7.10 -6.07 20.75
N SER A 68 7.16 -5.40 19.58
CA SER A 68 6.40 -5.84 18.40
C SER A 68 6.73 -7.28 18.00
N ALA A 69 8.01 -7.71 18.03
CA ALA A 69 8.37 -9.07 17.68
C ALA A 69 7.82 -10.12 18.66
N THR A 70 7.85 -9.82 19.95
CA THR A 70 7.23 -10.62 21.01
C THR A 70 5.72 -10.73 20.77
N ALA A 71 5.08 -9.60 20.45
CA ALA A 71 3.67 -9.53 20.12
C ALA A 71 3.29 -10.35 18.88
N GLY A 72 4.09 -10.27 17.81
CA GLY A 72 3.88 -11.08 16.60
C GLY A 72 3.98 -12.57 16.89
N THR A 73 4.94 -12.98 17.72
CA THR A 73 5.07 -14.38 18.16
C THR A 73 3.87 -14.82 19.00
N LEU A 74 3.42 -13.98 19.94
CA LEU A 74 2.23 -14.24 20.76
C LEU A 74 0.97 -14.37 19.89
N ALA A 75 0.78 -13.45 18.95
CA ALA A 75 -0.35 -13.43 18.04
C ALA A 75 -0.37 -14.66 17.12
N ASP A 76 0.79 -15.17 16.69
CA ASP A 76 0.86 -16.43 15.93
C ASP A 76 0.52 -17.64 16.82
N SER A 77 0.90 -17.63 18.11
CA SER A 77 0.71 -18.74 19.06
C SER A 77 -0.69 -18.88 19.68
N MET A 78 -1.55 -17.87 19.54
CA MET A 78 -2.88 -17.83 20.18
C MET A 78 -3.99 -17.53 19.17
N CYS A 79 -5.25 -17.77 19.55
CA CYS A 79 -6.41 -17.29 18.79
C CYS A 79 -6.42 -15.75 18.78
N LYS A 80 -6.45 -15.16 17.57
CA LYS A 80 -6.31 -13.71 17.37
C LYS A 80 -7.47 -12.95 18.01
N THR A 81 -8.70 -13.48 17.90
CA THR A 81 -9.89 -12.89 18.53
C THR A 81 -9.77 -12.84 20.05
N ARG A 82 -9.21 -13.89 20.69
CA ARG A 82 -8.99 -13.91 22.15
C ARG A 82 -7.93 -12.90 22.56
N LEU A 83 -6.83 -12.81 21.81
CA LEU A 83 -5.77 -11.83 22.05
C LEU A 83 -6.30 -10.39 21.95
N VAL A 84 -7.08 -10.07 20.92
CA VAL A 84 -7.73 -8.76 20.76
C VAL A 84 -8.58 -8.40 21.97
N ARG A 85 -9.44 -9.32 22.45
CA ARG A 85 -10.28 -9.09 23.63
C ARG A 85 -9.47 -8.87 24.91
N LEU A 86 -8.39 -9.62 25.10
CA LEU A 86 -7.48 -9.46 26.25
C LEU A 86 -6.81 -8.09 26.23
N LEU A 87 -6.29 -7.67 25.08
CA LEU A 87 -5.63 -6.36 24.92
C LEU A 87 -6.59 -5.20 25.16
N LYS A 88 -7.86 -5.31 24.75
CA LYS A 88 -8.89 -4.30 25.04
C LYS A 88 -9.31 -4.28 26.52
N LEU A 89 -9.26 -5.42 27.22
CA LEU A 89 -9.48 -5.45 28.66
C LEU A 89 -8.33 -4.75 29.40
N THR A 90 -7.09 -5.02 29.00
CA THR A 90 -5.90 -4.31 29.52
C THR A 90 -6.00 -2.80 29.30
N GLU A 91 -6.50 -2.37 28.14
CA GLU A 91 -6.72 -0.95 27.84
C GLU A 91 -7.68 -0.28 28.83
N ILE A 92 -8.78 -0.93 29.23
CA ILE A 92 -9.69 -0.38 30.26
C ILE A 92 -8.93 -0.14 31.56
N VAL A 93 -8.13 -1.11 32.00
CA VAL A 93 -7.33 -0.97 33.23
C VAL A 93 -6.37 0.22 33.13
N LEU A 94 -5.64 0.34 32.01
CA LEU A 94 -4.72 1.45 31.77
C LEU A 94 -5.45 2.80 31.74
N MET A 95 -6.63 2.88 31.14
CA MET A 95 -7.42 4.12 31.06
C MET A 95 -8.04 4.51 32.40
N VAL A 96 -8.44 3.55 33.23
CA VAL A 96 -8.87 3.82 34.61
C VAL A 96 -7.71 4.38 35.43
N LEU A 97 -6.52 3.77 35.32
CA LEU A 97 -5.32 4.27 35.99
C LEU A 97 -4.94 5.67 35.48
N ALA A 98 -5.06 5.92 34.18
CA ALA A 98 -4.80 7.24 33.59
C ALA A 98 -5.80 8.28 34.10
N ALA A 99 -7.10 7.96 34.17
CA ALA A 99 -8.13 8.84 34.71
C ALA A 99 -7.83 9.23 36.17
N VAL A 100 -7.47 8.26 37.01
CA VAL A 100 -7.06 8.51 38.39
C VAL A 100 -5.78 9.37 38.43
N ALA A 101 -4.79 9.07 37.60
CA ALA A 101 -3.53 9.82 37.55
C ALA A 101 -3.71 11.28 37.06
N PHE A 102 -4.64 11.54 36.13
CA PHE A 102 -5.01 12.90 35.74
C PHE A 102 -5.68 13.65 36.89
N TYR A 103 -6.62 13.01 37.58
CA TYR A 103 -7.32 13.61 38.72
C TYR A 103 -6.36 13.96 39.87
N LEU A 104 -5.41 13.05 40.16
CA LEU A 104 -4.39 13.24 41.19
C LEU A 104 -3.16 14.04 40.72
N GLN A 105 -3.17 14.52 39.47
CA GLN A 105 -2.09 15.30 38.85
C GLN A 105 -0.70 14.61 38.92
N GLN A 106 -0.67 13.28 38.81
CA GLN A 106 0.55 12.48 38.88
C GLN A 106 1.21 12.36 37.50
N TYR A 107 1.90 13.42 37.07
CA TYR A 107 2.44 13.54 35.70
C TYR A 107 3.48 12.47 35.33
N LEU A 108 4.36 12.09 36.28
CA LEU A 108 5.34 11.04 36.03
C LEU A 108 4.65 9.67 35.82
N LEU A 109 3.58 9.40 36.57
CA LEU A 109 2.77 8.20 36.39
C LEU A 109 2.06 8.22 35.03
N LEU A 110 1.55 9.38 34.60
CA LEU A 110 0.94 9.55 33.28
C LEU A 110 1.94 9.26 32.13
N LEU A 111 3.21 9.69 32.27
CA LEU A 111 4.27 9.33 31.32
C LEU A 111 4.57 7.82 31.33
N GLY A 112 4.58 7.18 32.50
CA GLY A 112 4.70 5.71 32.60
C GLY A 112 3.52 4.98 31.95
N LEU A 113 2.30 5.48 32.15
CA LEU A 113 1.09 4.95 31.52
C LEU A 113 1.09 5.17 30.00
N LEU A 114 1.69 6.25 29.50
CA LEU A 114 1.88 6.47 28.06
C LEU A 114 2.75 5.38 27.42
N PHE A 115 3.83 4.96 28.11
CA PHE A 115 4.65 3.83 27.68
C PHE A 115 3.89 2.49 27.73
N LEU A 116 3.12 2.25 28.80
CA LEU A 116 2.31 1.02 28.92
C LEU A 116 1.20 0.96 27.89
N MET A 117 0.58 2.09 27.56
CA MET A 117 -0.40 2.18 26.49
C MET A 117 0.25 1.93 25.13
N GLY A 118 1.39 2.57 24.83
CA GLY A 118 2.17 2.26 23.63
C GLY A 118 2.57 0.77 23.54
N THR A 119 2.84 0.13 24.68
CA THR A 119 3.07 -1.33 24.76
C THR A 119 1.81 -2.11 24.36
N GLN A 120 0.65 -1.74 24.88
CA GLN A 120 -0.62 -2.36 24.47
C GLN A 120 -0.85 -2.20 22.95
N SER A 121 -0.62 -1.02 22.38
CA SER A 121 -0.78 -0.77 20.94
C SER A 121 0.23 -1.56 20.09
N ALA A 122 1.48 -1.71 20.57
CA ALA A 122 2.49 -2.56 19.94
C ALA A 122 2.07 -4.04 19.91
N PHE A 123 1.35 -4.51 20.94
CA PHE A 123 0.77 -5.85 20.94
C PHE A 123 -0.47 -5.98 20.04
N PHE A 124 -1.26 -4.93 19.94
CA PHE A 124 -2.47 -4.91 19.14
C PHE A 124 -2.18 -4.88 17.63
N GLY A 125 -1.12 -4.20 17.19
CA GLY A 125 -0.77 -4.06 15.77
C GLY A 125 -0.65 -5.37 14.99
N PRO A 126 0.19 -6.33 15.41
CA PRO A 126 0.31 -7.64 14.77
C PRO A 126 -1.01 -8.41 14.75
N ALA A 127 -1.80 -8.36 15.83
CA ALA A 127 -3.10 -9.02 15.91
C ALA A 127 -4.11 -8.40 14.93
N LYS A 128 -4.15 -7.05 14.86
CA LYS A 128 -5.03 -6.25 14.00
C LYS A 128 -4.88 -6.62 12.53
N TYR A 129 -3.66 -6.62 11.99
CA TYR A 129 -3.48 -6.89 10.56
C TYR A 129 -3.43 -8.39 10.23
N ALA A 130 -3.12 -9.26 11.20
CA ALA A 130 -3.09 -10.71 10.97
C ALA A 130 -4.48 -11.36 10.98
N ILE A 131 -5.44 -10.80 11.73
CA ILE A 131 -6.83 -11.29 11.78
C ILE A 131 -7.62 -10.92 10.52
N LEU A 132 -7.24 -9.83 9.83
CA LEU A 132 -8.00 -9.28 8.71
C LEU A 132 -8.21 -10.28 7.56
N PRO A 133 -7.18 -11.03 7.08
CA PRO A 133 -7.39 -12.05 6.04
C PRO A 133 -8.08 -13.32 6.53
N GLN A 134 -8.36 -13.44 7.84
CA GLN A 134 -9.17 -14.53 8.39
C GLN A 134 -10.66 -14.13 8.49
N LEU A 135 -10.95 -12.83 8.55
CA LEU A 135 -12.31 -12.28 8.57
C LEU A 135 -12.85 -11.98 7.17
N LEU A 136 -11.96 -11.70 6.22
CA LEU A 136 -12.28 -11.26 4.88
C LEU A 136 -11.70 -12.21 3.82
N ASN A 137 -12.42 -12.35 2.72
CA ASN A 137 -11.92 -13.09 1.57
C ASN A 137 -10.90 -12.25 0.80
N ASP A 138 -10.08 -12.88 -0.06
CA ASP A 138 -9.03 -12.22 -0.86
C ASP A 138 -9.49 -10.99 -1.64
N LYS A 139 -10.71 -11.02 -2.20
CA LYS A 139 -11.30 -9.90 -2.96
C LYS A 139 -11.71 -8.73 -2.07
N GLU A 140 -11.90 -8.97 -0.79
CA GLU A 140 -12.37 -8.00 0.20
C GLU A 140 -11.21 -7.44 1.03
N LEU A 141 -10.03 -8.05 0.96
CA LEU A 141 -8.87 -7.69 1.76
C LEU A 141 -8.38 -6.27 1.50
N LEU A 142 -8.37 -5.84 0.23
CA LEU A 142 -8.00 -4.47 -0.13
C LEU A 142 -8.99 -3.46 0.48
N ALA A 143 -10.29 -3.70 0.32
CA ALA A 143 -11.33 -2.85 0.89
C ALA A 143 -11.27 -2.81 2.41
N GLY A 144 -11.02 -3.95 3.05
CA GLY A 144 -10.80 -4.04 4.50
C GLY A 144 -9.63 -3.18 4.97
N ASN A 145 -8.49 -3.24 4.26
CA ASN A 145 -7.33 -2.40 4.56
C ASN A 145 -7.66 -0.91 4.35
N ALA A 146 -8.33 -0.56 3.25
CA ALA A 146 -8.73 0.83 2.98
C ALA A 146 -9.61 1.41 4.11
N TRP A 147 -10.59 0.65 4.60
CA TRP A 147 -11.43 1.07 5.73
C TRP A 147 -10.63 1.20 7.02
N VAL A 148 -9.78 0.22 7.31
CA VAL A 148 -8.93 0.24 8.51
C VAL A 148 -8.00 1.45 8.52
N GLU A 149 -7.33 1.74 7.40
CA GLU A 149 -6.45 2.90 7.28
C GLU A 149 -7.22 4.21 7.42
N MET A 150 -8.30 4.41 6.66
CA MET A 150 -9.14 5.59 6.78
C MET A 150 -9.65 5.79 8.21
N GLY A 151 -10.18 4.73 8.84
CA GLY A 151 -10.68 4.77 10.20
C GLY A 151 -9.59 5.11 11.22
N THR A 152 -8.37 4.63 11.01
CA THR A 152 -7.22 4.93 11.88
C THR A 152 -6.86 6.42 11.79
N PHE A 153 -6.73 6.98 10.58
CA PHE A 153 -6.39 8.40 10.40
C PHE A 153 -7.48 9.35 10.91
N ILE A 154 -8.76 9.04 10.66
CA ILE A 154 -9.88 9.81 11.21
C ILE A 154 -9.89 9.74 12.74
N ALA A 155 -9.65 8.56 13.33
CA ALA A 155 -9.59 8.39 14.77
C ALA A 155 -8.42 9.16 15.40
N ILE A 156 -7.23 9.14 14.79
CA ILE A 156 -6.07 9.94 15.22
C ILE A 156 -6.41 11.43 15.20
N LEU A 157 -6.98 11.92 14.10
CA LEU A 157 -7.38 13.32 13.94
C LEU A 157 -8.39 13.75 15.01
N LEU A 158 -9.50 13.02 15.14
CA LEU A 158 -10.54 13.32 16.11
C LEU A 158 -10.00 13.24 17.54
N GLY A 159 -9.18 12.25 17.85
CA GLY A 159 -8.57 12.10 19.17
C GLY A 159 -7.62 13.26 19.49
N THR A 160 -6.88 13.76 18.51
CA THR A 160 -5.97 14.91 18.65
C THR A 160 -6.75 16.19 18.92
N ILE A 161 -7.82 16.44 18.14
CA ILE A 161 -8.69 17.61 18.31
C ILE A 161 -9.39 17.57 19.67
N VAL A 162 -10.06 16.45 19.99
CA VAL A 162 -10.76 16.28 21.27
C VAL A 162 -9.79 16.40 22.43
N GLY A 163 -8.63 15.73 22.36
CA GLY A 163 -7.63 15.77 23.40
C GLY A 163 -7.12 17.18 23.68
N GLY A 164 -6.94 18.01 22.65
CA GLY A 164 -6.50 19.40 22.82
C GLY A 164 -7.58 20.37 23.27
N LEU A 165 -8.82 20.21 22.81
CA LEU A 165 -9.94 21.04 23.27
C LEU A 165 -10.25 20.79 24.76
N LEU A 166 -10.15 19.53 25.21
CA LEU A 166 -10.48 19.16 26.59
C LEU A 166 -9.53 19.74 27.64
N VAL A 167 -8.28 20.07 27.30
CA VAL A 167 -7.33 20.66 28.28
C VAL A 167 -7.74 22.09 28.67
N GLY A 168 -8.46 22.80 27.80
CA GLY A 168 -8.88 24.19 28.02
C GLY A 168 -10.21 24.36 28.76
N VAL A 169 -10.93 23.28 29.11
CA VAL A 169 -12.26 23.38 29.74
C VAL A 169 -12.18 23.23 31.27
N PRO A 170 -13.13 23.83 32.03
CA PRO A 170 -13.24 23.57 33.46
C PRO A 170 -13.39 22.08 33.75
N TYR A 171 -12.74 21.60 34.82
CA TYR A 171 -12.73 20.18 35.21
C TYR A 171 -12.16 19.25 34.12
N ALA A 172 -11.21 19.73 33.30
CA ALA A 172 -10.54 18.98 32.24
C ALA A 172 -10.17 17.53 32.61
N ALA A 173 -9.53 17.32 33.77
CA ALA A 173 -9.11 16.00 34.22
C ALA A 173 -10.27 14.99 34.34
N LEU A 174 -11.45 15.42 34.79
CA LEU A 174 -12.64 14.57 34.91
C LEU A 174 -13.22 14.24 33.54
N TRP A 175 -13.31 15.22 32.64
CA TRP A 175 -13.80 15.01 31.27
C TRP A 175 -12.88 14.09 30.47
N ILE A 176 -11.57 14.31 30.55
CA ILE A 176 -10.56 13.46 29.92
C ILE A 176 -10.69 12.04 30.49
N GLY A 177 -10.61 11.87 31.81
CA GLY A 177 -10.70 10.55 32.44
C GLY A 177 -11.99 9.79 32.11
N GLY A 178 -13.14 10.46 32.17
CA GLY A 178 -14.44 9.87 31.83
C GLY A 178 -14.52 9.42 30.37
N LEU A 179 -14.02 10.24 29.45
CA LEU A 179 -14.00 9.91 28.02
C LEU A 179 -13.04 8.74 27.73
N LEU A 180 -11.86 8.72 28.36
CA LEU A 180 -10.90 7.62 28.19
C LEU A 180 -11.48 6.26 28.60
N ILE A 181 -12.18 6.22 29.75
CA ILE A 181 -12.84 5.00 30.24
C ILE A 181 -14.01 4.62 29.32
N LEU A 182 -14.86 5.57 28.94
CA LEU A 182 -16.01 5.33 28.07
C LEU A 182 -15.58 4.66 26.76
N PHE A 183 -14.59 5.23 26.07
CA PHE A 183 -14.15 4.71 24.77
C PHE A 183 -13.38 3.39 24.89
N ALA A 184 -12.65 3.16 25.99
CA ALA A 184 -12.05 1.85 26.27
C ALA A 184 -13.12 0.76 26.46
N VAL A 185 -14.17 1.05 27.23
CA VAL A 185 -15.30 0.13 27.47
C VAL A 185 -16.07 -0.15 26.18
N LEU A 186 -16.40 0.88 25.40
CA LEU A 186 -17.05 0.72 24.09
C LEU A 186 -16.18 -0.12 23.14
N GLY A 187 -14.86 0.12 23.12
CA GLY A 187 -13.91 -0.67 22.34
C GLY A 187 -13.87 -2.14 22.77
N TYR A 188 -13.95 -2.42 24.08
CA TYR A 188 -14.04 -3.80 24.57
C TYR A 188 -15.36 -4.46 24.18
N ILE A 189 -16.50 -3.76 24.34
CA ILE A 189 -17.82 -4.27 23.92
C ILE A 189 -17.82 -4.61 22.42
N ALA A 190 -17.28 -3.72 21.58
CA ALA A 190 -17.11 -3.98 20.15
C ALA A 190 -16.24 -5.22 19.89
N SER A 191 -15.16 -5.40 20.65
CA SER A 191 -14.24 -6.55 20.51
C SER A 191 -14.88 -7.90 20.83
N ARG A 192 -15.91 -7.91 21.69
CA ARG A 192 -16.68 -9.11 22.03
C ARG A 192 -17.53 -9.59 20.86
N ALA A 193 -18.00 -8.68 20.02
CA ALA A 193 -18.77 -8.99 18.83
C ALA A 193 -17.90 -9.38 17.62
N VAL A 194 -16.56 -9.31 17.72
CA VAL A 194 -15.65 -9.84 16.68
C VAL A 194 -15.80 -11.36 16.62
N PRO A 195 -16.07 -11.94 15.43
CA PRO A 195 -16.19 -13.39 15.27
C PRO A 195 -14.93 -14.13 15.74
N GLU A 196 -15.13 -15.33 16.28
CA GLU A 196 -14.00 -16.19 16.62
C GLU A 196 -13.39 -16.76 15.33
N VAL A 197 -12.09 -16.53 15.17
CA VAL A 197 -11.29 -17.07 14.07
C VAL A 197 -10.55 -18.33 14.54
N GLY A 198 -10.33 -19.26 13.60
CA GLY A 198 -9.67 -20.54 13.87
C GLY A 198 -8.30 -20.39 14.53
N GLN A 199 -7.90 -21.42 15.29
CA GLN A 199 -6.53 -21.52 15.79
C GLN A 199 -5.59 -21.90 14.63
N VAL A 200 -4.32 -21.54 14.74
CA VAL A 200 -3.31 -21.98 13.78
C VAL A 200 -2.85 -23.37 14.24
N ASP A 201 -3.09 -24.38 13.42
CA ASP A 201 -2.61 -25.74 13.69
C ASP A 201 -1.07 -25.75 13.80
N ASN A 202 -0.52 -26.51 14.75
CA ASN A 202 0.92 -26.60 15.03
C ASN A 202 1.61 -25.29 15.46
N ALA A 203 0.89 -24.38 16.13
CA ALA A 203 1.51 -23.14 16.61
C ALA A 203 2.62 -23.41 17.65
N GLU A 204 3.80 -22.78 17.46
CA GLU A 204 4.91 -22.82 18.43
C GLU A 204 4.42 -22.30 19.80
N ARG A 205 4.78 -22.99 20.90
CA ARG A 205 4.49 -22.50 22.26
C ARG A 205 5.17 -21.14 22.48
N PHE A 206 4.41 -20.19 23.00
CA PHE A 206 4.94 -18.88 23.35
C PHE A 206 6.03 -18.98 24.42
N GLN A 207 7.17 -18.34 24.17
CA GLN A 207 8.23 -18.11 25.14
C GLN A 207 8.59 -16.63 25.09
N PHE A 208 8.66 -15.99 26.26
CA PHE A 208 9.05 -14.58 26.34
C PHE A 208 10.56 -14.46 26.14
N ALA A 209 10.99 -14.01 24.96
CA ALA A 209 12.40 -13.81 24.64
C ALA A 209 12.57 -12.65 23.65
N PRO A 210 12.32 -11.39 24.07
CA PRO A 210 12.17 -10.24 23.17
C PRO A 210 13.34 -10.05 22.21
N LEU A 211 14.58 -10.11 22.70
CA LEU A 211 15.77 -9.92 21.86
C LEU A 211 15.90 -11.03 20.79
N LYS A 212 15.75 -12.29 21.20
CA LYS A 212 15.80 -13.45 20.29
C LYS A 212 14.65 -13.41 19.27
N GLN A 213 13.46 -13.02 19.71
CA GLN A 213 12.28 -12.87 18.87
C GLN A 213 12.45 -11.75 17.85
N THR A 214 12.99 -10.59 18.26
CA THR A 214 13.31 -9.49 17.35
C THR A 214 14.29 -9.92 16.27
N LEU A 215 15.38 -10.60 16.63
CA LEU A 215 16.35 -11.12 15.67
C LEU A 215 15.72 -12.16 14.71
N LYS A 216 14.92 -13.10 15.22
CA LYS A 216 14.21 -14.11 14.40
C LYS A 216 13.22 -13.44 13.44
N THR A 217 12.40 -12.51 13.94
CA THR A 217 11.39 -11.78 13.15
C THR A 217 12.02 -10.92 12.06
N ILE A 218 13.09 -10.18 12.38
CA ILE A 218 13.84 -9.41 11.39
C ILE A 218 14.44 -10.34 10.33
N LYS A 219 15.06 -11.45 10.72
CA LYS A 219 15.61 -12.44 9.77
C LYS A 219 14.54 -13.00 8.83
N ILE A 220 13.34 -13.30 9.33
CA ILE A 220 12.20 -13.77 8.53
C ILE A 220 11.80 -12.72 7.48
N SER A 221 11.84 -11.43 7.83
CA SER A 221 11.47 -10.37 6.89
C SER A 221 12.36 -10.33 5.63
N TYR A 222 13.64 -10.73 5.75
CA TYR A 222 14.58 -10.81 4.64
C TYR A 222 14.42 -12.03 3.75
N ALA A 223 13.65 -13.05 4.16
CA ALA A 223 13.51 -14.30 3.41
C ALA A 223 12.81 -14.10 2.04
N ASN A 224 11.92 -13.11 1.96
CA ASN A 224 11.23 -12.76 0.72
C ASN A 224 11.50 -11.30 0.37
N ARG A 225 12.26 -11.09 -0.72
CA ARG A 225 12.69 -9.76 -1.17
C ARG A 225 11.52 -8.81 -1.44
N THR A 226 10.41 -9.30 -1.99
CA THR A 226 9.22 -8.45 -2.23
C THR A 226 8.55 -8.03 -0.92
N LEU A 227 8.45 -8.93 0.06
CA LEU A 227 7.91 -8.58 1.39
C LEU A 227 8.81 -7.56 2.08
N TYR A 228 10.13 -7.79 2.07
CA TYR A 228 11.09 -6.85 2.66
C TYR A 228 10.99 -5.45 2.05
N LEU A 229 10.97 -5.35 0.71
CA LEU A 229 10.87 -4.06 0.03
C LEU A 229 9.50 -3.39 0.26
N SER A 230 8.43 -4.17 0.45
CA SER A 230 7.13 -3.64 0.87
C SER A 230 7.20 -3.04 2.27
N ILE A 231 7.89 -3.70 3.22
CA ILE A 231 8.12 -3.18 4.57
C ILE A 231 8.92 -1.87 4.50
N MET A 232 9.99 -1.82 3.72
CA MET A 232 10.80 -0.61 3.55
C MET A 232 9.98 0.53 2.94
N ALA A 233 9.14 0.25 1.94
CA ALA A 233 8.27 1.24 1.34
C ALA A 233 7.23 1.78 2.34
N ILE A 234 6.58 0.91 3.12
CA ILE A 234 5.67 1.33 4.19
C ILE A 234 6.42 2.17 5.24
N SER A 235 7.61 1.75 5.65
CA SER A 235 8.44 2.47 6.63
C SER A 235 8.85 3.84 6.11
N TRP A 236 9.18 3.95 4.83
CA TRP A 236 9.46 5.21 4.15
C TRP A 236 8.27 6.16 4.17
N PHE A 237 7.05 5.66 3.97
CA PHE A 237 5.85 6.47 4.13
C PHE A 237 5.71 7.02 5.56
N TRP A 238 5.98 6.20 6.59
CA TRP A 238 5.96 6.66 7.98
C TRP A 238 7.05 7.68 8.29
N PHE A 239 8.24 7.54 7.71
CA PHE A 239 9.29 8.56 7.79
C PHE A 239 8.80 9.90 7.21
N LEU A 240 8.22 9.90 6.01
CA LEU A 240 7.67 11.11 5.40
C LEU A 240 6.54 11.70 6.24
N GLY A 241 5.55 10.87 6.62
CA GLY A 241 4.41 11.29 7.43
C GLY A 241 4.82 11.90 8.77
N ALA A 242 5.72 11.24 9.51
CA ALA A 242 6.23 11.77 10.77
C ALA A 242 7.03 13.07 10.59
N SER A 243 7.81 13.18 9.50
CA SER A 243 8.53 14.41 9.16
C SER A 243 7.57 15.58 8.90
N TYR A 244 6.51 15.37 8.10
CA TYR A 244 5.50 16.41 7.84
C TYR A 244 4.70 16.76 9.10
N LEU A 245 4.10 15.77 9.76
CA LEU A 245 3.20 15.98 10.91
C LEU A 245 3.89 16.70 12.07
N THR A 246 5.15 16.36 12.35
CA THR A 246 5.92 17.00 13.42
C THR A 246 6.19 18.47 13.13
N GLN A 247 6.32 18.85 11.86
CA GLN A 247 6.61 20.23 11.48
C GLN A 247 5.37 21.08 11.22
N PHE A 248 4.15 20.53 11.13
CA PHE A 248 2.95 21.33 10.87
C PHE A 248 2.74 22.49 11.85
N PRO A 249 2.90 22.35 13.18
CA PRO A 249 2.73 23.48 14.09
C PRO A 249 3.72 24.62 13.81
N ASN A 250 4.99 24.28 13.60
CA ASN A 250 6.04 25.26 13.32
C ASN A 250 5.87 25.85 11.91
N PHE A 251 5.59 25.03 10.91
CA PHE A 251 5.29 25.47 9.54
C PHE A 251 4.14 26.48 9.52
N THR A 252 3.05 26.19 10.23
CA THR A 252 1.93 27.13 10.35
C THR A 252 2.35 28.44 11.01
N LYS A 253 3.05 28.38 12.14
CA LYS A 253 3.41 29.58 12.92
C LYS A 253 4.48 30.43 12.24
N THR A 254 5.57 29.82 11.79
CA THR A 254 6.78 30.53 11.35
C THR A 254 6.89 30.74 9.85
N VAL A 255 6.11 30.00 9.04
CA VAL A 255 6.13 30.12 7.57
C VAL A 255 4.81 30.66 7.04
N LEU A 256 3.68 30.14 7.53
CA LEU A 256 2.35 30.55 7.05
C LEU A 256 1.74 31.74 7.83
N GLY A 257 2.28 32.06 9.01
CA GLY A 257 1.71 33.09 9.89
C GLY A 257 0.29 32.75 10.39
N GLY A 258 -0.04 31.47 10.56
CA GLY A 258 -1.35 31.01 11.03
C GLY A 258 -1.37 30.66 12.53
N ASP A 259 -2.56 30.63 13.11
CA ASP A 259 -2.79 30.20 14.50
C ASP A 259 -3.07 28.68 14.63
N ASN A 260 -3.48 28.23 15.82
CA ASN A 260 -3.80 26.83 16.09
C ASN A 260 -5.01 26.29 15.28
N THR A 261 -5.93 27.17 14.85
CA THR A 261 -7.05 26.78 13.98
C THR A 261 -6.54 26.40 12.59
N VAL A 262 -5.49 27.07 12.11
CA VAL A 262 -4.81 26.73 10.85
C VAL A 262 -4.03 25.41 10.99
N VAL A 263 -3.31 25.18 12.09
CA VAL A 263 -2.63 23.89 12.35
C VAL A 263 -3.62 22.74 12.28
N THR A 264 -4.79 22.91 12.92
CA THR A 264 -5.88 21.93 12.89
C THR A 264 -6.37 21.71 11.46
N ALA A 265 -6.55 22.76 10.66
CA ALA A 265 -6.95 22.63 9.26
C ALA A 265 -5.92 21.86 8.41
N LEU A 266 -4.61 22.06 8.64
CA LEU A 266 -3.56 21.30 7.96
C LEU A 266 -3.64 19.80 8.29
N LEU A 267 -3.81 19.47 9.58
CA LEU A 267 -3.98 18.08 10.05
C LEU A 267 -5.24 17.42 9.47
N VAL A 268 -6.36 18.17 9.41
CA VAL A 268 -7.61 17.71 8.79
C VAL A 268 -7.40 17.44 7.31
N ALA A 269 -6.82 18.39 6.56
CA ALA A 269 -6.57 18.25 5.13
C ALA A 269 -5.72 17.01 4.82
N PHE A 270 -4.61 16.82 5.54
CA PHE A 270 -3.77 15.64 5.38
C PHE A 270 -4.52 14.34 5.70
N SER A 271 -5.19 14.26 6.85
CA SER A 271 -5.87 13.03 7.31
C SER A 271 -7.07 12.65 6.44
N VAL A 272 -7.88 13.64 6.04
CA VAL A 272 -8.98 13.44 5.09
C VAL A 272 -8.43 13.01 3.73
N GLY A 273 -7.31 13.61 3.30
CA GLY A 273 -6.58 13.18 2.11
C GLY A 273 -6.24 11.70 2.15
N VAL A 274 -5.62 11.21 3.23
CA VAL A 274 -5.29 9.78 3.38
C VAL A 274 -6.53 8.90 3.33
N GLY A 275 -7.64 9.32 3.95
CA GLY A 275 -8.93 8.64 3.86
C GLY A 275 -9.46 8.54 2.43
N ILE A 276 -9.47 9.66 1.69
CA ILE A 276 -9.89 9.72 0.28
C ILE A 276 -8.99 8.83 -0.58
N GLY A 277 -7.66 8.92 -0.41
CA GLY A 277 -6.69 8.09 -1.14
C GLY A 277 -6.88 6.60 -0.89
N SER A 278 -7.18 6.22 0.36
CA SER A 278 -7.43 4.83 0.73
C SER A 278 -8.67 4.28 0.03
N MET A 279 -9.76 5.06 0.00
CA MET A 279 -11.00 4.68 -0.70
C MET A 279 -10.82 4.69 -2.23
N LEU A 280 -10.08 5.66 -2.77
CA LEU A 280 -9.74 5.70 -4.19
C LEU A 280 -8.94 4.47 -4.61
N CYS A 281 -7.99 4.01 -3.79
CA CYS A 281 -7.24 2.80 -4.05
C CYS A 281 -8.19 1.61 -4.25
N GLU A 282 -9.14 1.41 -3.34
CA GLU A 282 -10.13 0.33 -3.46
C GLU A 282 -10.90 0.38 -4.78
N ARG A 283 -11.44 1.56 -5.12
CA ARG A 283 -12.29 1.75 -6.30
C ARG A 283 -11.54 1.58 -7.61
N LEU A 284 -10.31 2.06 -7.65
CA LEU A 284 -9.45 1.97 -8.82
C LEU A 284 -8.88 0.56 -9.02
N SER A 285 -8.93 -0.30 -7.99
CA SER A 285 -8.37 -1.65 -8.06
C SER A 285 -9.35 -2.75 -8.49
N ASP A 286 -10.61 -2.44 -8.77
CA ASP A 286 -11.66 -3.44 -9.06
C ASP A 286 -11.73 -4.59 -8.02
N ASN A 287 -11.54 -4.27 -6.73
CA ASN A 287 -11.51 -5.24 -5.62
C ASN A 287 -10.37 -6.28 -5.70
N ARG A 288 -9.21 -5.91 -6.26
CA ARG A 288 -8.01 -6.77 -6.35
C ARG A 288 -6.78 -6.05 -5.79
N VAL A 289 -5.78 -6.78 -5.30
CA VAL A 289 -4.52 -6.15 -4.89
C VAL A 289 -3.75 -5.77 -6.15
N GLU A 290 -3.87 -4.51 -6.57
CA GLU A 290 -3.24 -4.00 -7.80
C GLU A 290 -2.08 -3.07 -7.43
N LEU A 291 -0.86 -3.54 -7.71
CA LEU A 291 0.38 -2.85 -7.31
C LEU A 291 0.68 -1.61 -8.17
N GLY A 292 -0.03 -1.44 -9.29
CA GLY A 292 0.12 -0.29 -10.16
C GLY A 292 -0.22 1.04 -9.49
N MET A 293 -0.98 1.06 -8.39
CA MET A 293 -1.26 2.30 -7.65
C MET A 293 -0.08 2.81 -6.81
N VAL A 294 0.87 1.96 -6.44
CA VAL A 294 2.01 2.36 -5.59
C VAL A 294 2.86 3.43 -6.28
N PRO A 295 3.29 3.27 -7.56
CA PRO A 295 3.97 4.35 -8.28
C PRO A 295 3.15 5.61 -8.44
N LEU A 296 1.83 5.51 -8.65
CA LEU A 296 0.94 6.66 -8.75
C LEU A 296 0.95 7.49 -7.45
N GLY A 297 0.79 6.82 -6.30
CA GLY A 297 0.89 7.46 -4.99
C GLY A 297 2.27 8.06 -4.73
N SER A 298 3.33 7.34 -5.08
CA SER A 298 4.69 7.85 -4.91
C SER A 298 5.00 9.09 -5.75
N ILE A 299 4.53 9.15 -7.00
CA ILE A 299 4.68 10.33 -7.86
C ILE A 299 3.92 11.51 -7.27
N GLY A 300 2.69 11.28 -6.81
CA GLY A 300 1.88 12.32 -6.15
C GLY A 300 2.57 12.88 -4.90
N LEU A 301 3.12 12.02 -4.04
CA LEU A 301 3.89 12.45 -2.85
C LEU A 301 5.05 13.39 -3.22
N THR A 302 5.79 13.10 -4.29
CA THR A 302 6.87 13.97 -4.77
C THR A 302 6.34 15.26 -5.39
N VAL A 303 5.34 15.20 -6.29
CA VAL A 303 4.85 16.39 -7.01
C VAL A 303 4.24 17.40 -6.03
N PHE A 304 3.35 16.96 -5.15
CA PHE A 304 2.69 17.85 -4.19
C PHE A 304 3.63 18.24 -3.04
N GLY A 305 4.58 17.38 -2.68
CA GLY A 305 5.67 17.74 -1.75
C GLY A 305 6.56 18.86 -2.30
N CYS A 306 6.97 18.78 -3.57
CA CYS A 306 7.70 19.86 -4.24
C CYS A 306 6.83 21.11 -4.41
N SER A 307 5.54 20.97 -4.70
CA SER A 307 4.63 22.11 -4.84
C SER A 307 4.43 22.87 -3.52
N LEU A 308 4.52 22.18 -2.38
CA LEU A 308 4.45 22.80 -1.05
C LEU A 308 5.60 23.78 -0.79
N TYR A 309 6.78 23.59 -1.39
CA TYR A 309 7.89 24.56 -1.32
C TYR A 309 7.48 25.94 -1.85
N PHE A 310 6.70 25.96 -2.94
CA PHE A 310 6.21 27.19 -3.57
C PHE A 310 4.96 27.77 -2.88
N SER A 311 4.49 27.17 -1.80
CA SER A 311 3.28 27.61 -1.08
C SER A 311 3.54 28.63 0.03
N ALA A 312 4.82 28.88 0.36
CA ALA A 312 5.20 29.81 1.41
C ALA A 312 4.99 31.27 0.97
N PRO A 313 4.30 32.10 1.78
CA PRO A 313 4.16 33.52 1.50
C PRO A 313 5.51 34.26 1.65
N GLN A 314 5.73 35.30 0.85
CA GLN A 314 6.97 36.10 0.90
C GLN A 314 7.02 37.07 2.09
N LEU A 315 5.85 37.50 2.59
CA LEU A 315 5.72 38.31 3.80
C LEU A 315 4.75 37.65 4.77
N ILE A 316 5.14 37.61 6.03
CA ILE A 316 4.34 37.11 7.15
C ILE A 316 3.85 38.33 7.94
N SER A 317 2.54 38.37 8.23
CA SER A 317 1.96 39.41 9.09
C SER A 317 2.48 39.28 10.52
N ALA A 318 2.58 40.40 11.24
CA ALA A 318 2.98 40.39 12.66
C ALA A 318 1.94 39.67 13.56
N GLU A 319 0.66 39.70 13.17
CA GLU A 319 -0.41 38.95 13.82
C GLU A 319 -0.68 37.62 13.11
N LEU A 320 -0.96 36.58 13.92
CA LEU A 320 -1.30 35.26 13.41
C LEU A 320 -2.71 35.24 12.83
N LEU A 321 -2.85 34.69 11.63
CA LEU A 321 -4.11 34.55 10.93
C LEU A 321 -4.92 33.37 11.49
N GLY A 322 -6.15 33.65 11.91
CA GLY A 322 -7.16 32.61 12.10
C GLY A 322 -7.58 31.97 10.78
N LEU A 323 -8.22 30.80 10.85
CA LEU A 323 -8.60 30.00 9.67
C LEU A 323 -9.35 30.81 8.59
N GLY A 324 -10.30 31.66 8.97
CA GLY A 324 -11.06 32.47 8.01
C GLY A 324 -10.17 33.44 7.21
N ALA A 325 -9.27 34.15 7.90
CA ALA A 325 -8.33 35.07 7.26
C ALA A 325 -7.28 34.32 6.43
N PHE A 326 -6.83 33.16 6.91
CA PHE A 326 -5.91 32.28 6.17
C PHE A 326 -6.53 31.75 4.86
N LEU A 327 -7.82 31.41 4.84
CA LEU A 327 -8.48 30.98 3.59
C LEU A 327 -8.67 32.13 2.59
N ASN A 328 -8.83 33.36 3.10
CA ASN A 328 -8.93 34.57 2.28
C ASN A 328 -7.58 35.07 1.74
N SER A 329 -6.46 34.54 2.22
CA SER A 329 -5.12 34.96 1.77
C SER A 329 -4.73 34.43 0.37
N GLY A 330 -5.54 33.55 -0.22
CA GLY A 330 -5.29 32.90 -1.51
C GLY A 330 -4.31 31.73 -1.43
N TYR A 331 -3.15 31.89 -0.78
CA TYR A 331 -2.18 30.80 -0.60
C TYR A 331 -2.68 29.71 0.35
N GLY A 332 -3.60 30.03 1.27
CA GLY A 332 -4.12 29.05 2.22
C GLY A 332 -4.81 27.85 1.55
N TRP A 333 -5.60 28.09 0.50
CA TRP A 333 -6.21 27.01 -0.29
C TRP A 333 -5.17 26.15 -1.01
N TRP A 334 -4.12 26.78 -1.53
CA TRP A 334 -3.04 26.06 -2.20
C TRP A 334 -2.32 25.10 -1.25
N VAL A 335 -2.02 25.54 -0.02
CA VAL A 335 -1.43 24.70 1.03
C VAL A 335 -2.36 23.52 1.36
N LEU A 336 -3.64 23.78 1.60
CA LEU A 336 -4.61 22.74 1.96
C LEU A 336 -4.82 21.71 0.85
N ILE A 337 -4.86 22.15 -0.42
CA ILE A 337 -4.96 21.24 -1.57
C ILE A 337 -3.71 20.38 -1.66
N ASN A 338 -2.52 20.96 -1.51
CA ASN A 338 -1.26 20.20 -1.54
C ASN A 338 -1.20 19.15 -0.43
N LEU A 339 -1.51 19.53 0.82
CA LEU A 339 -1.52 18.58 1.93
C LEU A 339 -2.59 17.49 1.77
N THR A 340 -3.78 17.86 1.26
CA THR A 340 -4.82 16.88 0.93
C THR A 340 -4.32 15.90 -0.13
N MET A 341 -3.66 16.40 -1.18
CA MET A 341 -3.16 15.57 -2.26
C MET A 341 -1.94 14.72 -1.84
N ILE A 342 -1.07 15.21 -0.95
CA ILE A 342 -0.04 14.40 -0.29
C ILE A 342 -0.71 13.27 0.49
N GLY A 343 -1.77 13.57 1.25
CA GLY A 343 -2.57 12.56 1.94
C GLY A 343 -3.19 11.52 1.00
N VAL A 344 -3.85 11.97 -0.07
CA VAL A 344 -4.45 11.09 -1.11
C VAL A 344 -3.40 10.17 -1.72
N SER A 345 -2.25 10.75 -2.06
CA SER A 345 -1.11 10.02 -2.60
C SER A 345 -0.57 8.99 -1.61
N GLY A 346 -0.53 9.34 -0.32
CA GLY A 346 -0.21 8.44 0.78
C GLY A 346 -1.15 7.24 0.90
N GLY A 347 -2.47 7.47 0.81
CA GLY A 347 -3.47 6.42 0.83
C GLY A 347 -3.34 5.45 -0.37
N LEU A 348 -3.12 5.98 -1.57
CA LEU A 348 -2.85 5.19 -2.78
C LEU A 348 -1.56 4.37 -2.69
N PHE A 349 -0.59 4.86 -1.91
CA PHE A 349 0.69 4.21 -1.70
C PHE A 349 0.63 3.09 -0.65
N ILE A 350 0.05 3.36 0.53
CA ILE A 350 0.18 2.47 1.69
C ILE A 350 -0.80 1.28 1.68
N VAL A 351 -2.04 1.48 1.24
CA VAL A 351 -3.09 0.45 1.25
C VAL A 351 -2.73 -0.81 0.46
N PRO A 352 -2.25 -0.72 -0.81
CA PRO A 352 -1.90 -1.92 -1.58
C PRO A 352 -0.66 -2.62 -1.01
N LEU A 353 0.28 -1.90 -0.38
CA LEU A 353 1.46 -2.48 0.25
C LEU A 353 1.10 -3.32 1.49
N TYR A 354 0.16 -2.85 2.32
CA TYR A 354 -0.33 -3.65 3.45
C TYR A 354 -1.11 -4.88 2.99
N ALA A 355 -1.95 -4.74 1.97
CA ALA A 355 -2.67 -5.87 1.39
C ALA A 355 -1.68 -6.90 0.79
N LEU A 356 -0.62 -6.44 0.12
CA LEU A 356 0.46 -7.30 -0.39
C LEU A 356 1.20 -8.02 0.74
N LEU A 357 1.58 -7.31 1.80
CA LEU A 357 2.28 -7.87 2.96
C LEU A 357 1.45 -9.00 3.61
N GLN A 358 0.16 -8.77 3.78
CA GLN A 358 -0.76 -9.74 4.41
C GLN A 358 -1.02 -10.96 3.52
N LYS A 359 -1.19 -10.73 2.21
CA LYS A 359 -1.51 -11.78 1.25
C LYS A 359 -0.32 -12.70 0.96
N ARG A 360 0.89 -12.13 0.82
CA ARG A 360 2.10 -12.90 0.50
C ARG A 360 2.78 -13.52 1.72
N ALA A 361 2.49 -13.04 2.94
CA ALA A 361 3.04 -13.66 4.14
C ALA A 361 2.37 -15.01 4.43
N GLU A 362 3.20 -16.01 4.75
CA GLU A 362 2.74 -17.33 5.17
C GLU A 362 1.78 -17.23 6.36
N PRO A 363 0.65 -17.96 6.38
CA PRO A 363 -0.34 -17.87 7.45
C PRO A 363 0.22 -18.05 8.87
N ALA A 364 1.21 -18.93 9.04
CA ALA A 364 1.85 -19.25 10.33
C ALA A 364 2.88 -18.20 10.80
N GLN A 365 3.26 -17.24 9.94
CA GLN A 365 4.25 -16.21 10.24
C GLN A 365 3.73 -14.79 9.94
N ARG A 366 2.45 -14.66 9.59
CA ARG A 366 1.86 -13.39 9.16
C ARG A 366 1.94 -12.33 10.25
N ALA A 367 1.66 -12.67 11.51
CA ALA A 367 1.73 -11.69 12.59
C ALA A 367 3.18 -11.28 12.87
N ARG A 368 4.14 -12.20 12.81
CA ARG A 368 5.58 -11.86 12.85
C ARG A 368 6.01 -10.94 11.70
N MET A 369 5.49 -11.13 10.48
CA MET A 369 5.81 -10.25 9.36
C MET A 369 5.29 -8.81 9.59
N ILE A 370 4.07 -8.68 10.11
CA ILE A 370 3.51 -7.38 10.51
C ILE A 370 4.29 -6.77 11.68
N ALA A 371 4.76 -7.59 12.62
CA ALA A 371 5.62 -7.14 13.71
C ALA A 371 6.95 -6.59 13.20
N ALA A 372 7.58 -7.25 12.22
CA ALA A 372 8.78 -6.72 11.56
C ALA A 372 8.49 -5.35 10.93
N ASN A 373 7.36 -5.23 10.22
CA ASN A 373 6.90 -3.96 9.65
C ASN A 373 6.79 -2.85 10.70
N ASN A 374 6.17 -3.13 11.85
CA ASN A 374 6.02 -2.15 12.93
C ASN A 374 7.37 -1.70 13.52
N ILE A 375 8.34 -2.61 13.63
CA ILE A 375 9.70 -2.29 14.10
C ILE A 375 10.37 -1.32 13.13
N PHE A 376 10.35 -1.63 11.83
CA PHE A 376 10.95 -0.75 10.82
C PHE A 376 10.22 0.59 10.73
N ASN A 377 8.89 0.63 10.82
CA ASN A 377 8.12 1.88 10.88
C ASN A 377 8.55 2.73 12.07
N ALA A 378 8.65 2.15 13.27
CA ALA A 378 9.07 2.85 14.47
C ALA A 378 10.50 3.39 14.35
N LEU A 379 11.41 2.59 13.78
CA LEU A 379 12.79 3.02 13.50
C LEU A 379 12.80 4.21 12.53
N PHE A 380 12.03 4.16 11.45
CA PHE A 380 11.94 5.23 10.45
C PHE A 380 11.32 6.51 11.03
N MET A 381 10.35 6.41 11.93
CA MET A 381 9.82 7.58 12.66
C MET A 381 10.90 8.22 13.56
N VAL A 382 11.73 7.43 14.24
CA VAL A 382 12.87 7.97 15.02
C VAL A 382 13.89 8.63 14.08
N VAL A 383 14.22 7.98 12.96
CA VAL A 383 15.12 8.54 11.96
C VAL A 383 14.57 9.85 11.36
N SER A 384 13.25 9.99 11.18
CA SER A 384 12.66 11.27 10.75
C SER A 384 12.82 12.38 11.78
N ALA A 385 12.70 12.06 13.07
CA ALA A 385 12.92 13.05 14.12
C ALA A 385 14.38 13.54 14.13
N ILE A 386 15.33 12.61 14.00
CA ILE A 386 16.77 12.93 13.88
C ILE A 386 17.01 13.75 12.61
N ALA A 387 16.43 13.37 11.46
CA ALA A 387 16.56 14.10 10.21
C ALA A 387 16.03 15.54 10.36
N GLY A 388 14.87 15.73 10.98
CA GLY A 388 14.33 17.06 11.28
C GLY A 388 15.30 17.93 12.11
N ILE A 389 15.91 17.37 13.16
CA ILE A 389 16.92 18.06 13.96
C ILE A 389 18.14 18.42 13.11
N VAL A 390 18.67 17.48 12.33
CA VAL A 390 19.86 17.71 11.50
C VAL A 390 19.60 18.79 10.44
N PHE A 391 18.51 18.67 9.67
CA PHE A 391 18.24 19.61 8.59
C PHE A 391 17.84 21.00 9.10
N LEU A 392 16.99 21.10 10.13
CA LEU A 392 16.46 22.38 10.58
C LEU A 392 17.35 23.08 11.61
N ALA A 393 17.90 22.35 12.58
CA ALA A 393 18.67 22.94 13.68
C ALA A 393 20.17 22.96 13.41
N VAL A 394 20.74 21.91 12.80
CA VAL A 394 22.19 21.82 12.56
C VAL A 394 22.59 22.48 11.23
N LEU A 395 21.86 22.18 10.15
CA LEU A 395 22.13 22.74 8.82
C LEU A 395 21.44 24.10 8.59
N GLY A 396 20.52 24.50 9.47
CA GLY A 396 19.84 25.78 9.41
C GLY A 396 18.88 25.94 8.22
N LEU A 397 18.41 24.83 7.63
CA LEU A 397 17.45 24.89 6.53
C LEU A 397 16.08 25.35 7.02
N THR A 398 15.37 26.04 6.13
CA THR A 398 13.97 26.40 6.36
C THR A 398 13.05 25.19 6.24
N ILE A 399 11.86 25.25 6.85
CA ILE A 399 10.88 24.15 6.77
C ILE A 399 10.44 23.84 5.32
N PRO A 400 10.20 24.84 4.44
CA PRO A 400 9.92 24.57 3.02
C PRO A 400 11.05 23.82 2.32
N GLU A 401 12.31 24.20 2.56
CA GLU A 401 13.47 23.51 1.99
C GLU A 401 13.57 22.07 2.49
N TYR A 402 13.31 21.84 3.78
CA TYR A 402 13.23 20.50 4.34
C TYR A 402 12.14 19.66 3.66
N PHE A 403 10.94 20.21 3.45
CA PHE A 403 9.86 19.54 2.71
C PHE A 403 10.23 19.25 1.25
N LEU A 404 10.97 20.14 0.59
CA LEU A 404 11.48 19.91 -0.76
C LEU A 404 12.49 18.76 -0.79
N ILE A 405 13.42 18.71 0.17
CA ILE A 405 14.38 17.62 0.32
C ILE A 405 13.65 16.28 0.51
N LEU A 406 12.64 16.23 1.37
CA LEU A 406 11.83 15.02 1.57
C LEU A 406 11.16 14.56 0.27
N ALA A 407 10.62 15.49 -0.53
CA ALA A 407 9.99 15.19 -1.82
C ALA A 407 11.00 14.65 -2.86
N ILE A 408 12.20 15.22 -2.90
CA ILE A 408 13.30 14.75 -3.77
C ILE A 408 13.79 13.37 -3.31
N MET A 409 14.02 13.18 -2.00
CA MET A 409 14.39 11.88 -1.44
C MET A 409 13.35 10.83 -1.78
N ASN A 410 12.05 11.17 -1.71
CA ASN A 410 10.98 10.26 -2.11
C ASN A 410 11.09 9.85 -3.57
N ALA A 411 11.42 10.79 -4.47
CA ALA A 411 11.62 10.49 -5.89
C ALA A 411 12.80 9.53 -6.10
N VAL A 412 13.91 9.75 -5.39
CA VAL A 412 15.11 8.89 -5.45
C VAL A 412 14.80 7.48 -4.93
N VAL A 413 14.15 7.37 -3.77
CA VAL A 413 13.76 6.08 -3.18
C VAL A 413 12.78 5.35 -4.10
N ALA A 414 11.82 6.05 -4.68
CA ALA A 414 10.87 5.48 -5.64
C ALA A 414 11.58 4.91 -6.87
N CYS A 415 12.46 5.70 -7.50
CA CYS A 415 13.28 5.26 -8.63
C CYS A 415 14.11 4.02 -8.29
N TYR A 416 14.73 4.01 -7.10
CA TYR A 416 15.47 2.85 -6.63
C TYR A 416 14.56 1.62 -6.47
N VAL A 417 13.46 1.71 -5.72
CA VAL A 417 12.55 0.58 -5.48
C VAL A 417 11.98 0.02 -6.78
N TYR A 418 11.57 0.87 -7.73
CA TYR A 418 11.00 0.44 -9.00
C TYR A 418 12.04 -0.15 -9.96
N SER A 419 13.31 0.28 -9.86
CA SER A 419 14.41 -0.39 -10.57
C SER A 419 14.68 -1.80 -10.04
N GLN A 420 14.44 -2.04 -8.74
CA GLN A 420 14.71 -3.32 -8.09
C GLN A 420 13.53 -4.30 -8.16
N VAL A 421 12.30 -3.80 -8.23
CA VAL A 421 11.07 -4.60 -8.30
C VAL A 421 10.24 -4.14 -9.49
N PRO A 422 10.54 -4.68 -10.68
CA PRO A 422 9.90 -4.26 -11.91
C PRO A 422 8.40 -4.56 -11.97
N GLU A 423 7.92 -5.45 -11.10
CA GLU A 423 6.49 -5.75 -10.95
C GLU A 423 5.68 -4.47 -10.69
N PHE A 424 6.18 -3.53 -9.86
CA PHE A 424 5.49 -2.25 -9.61
C PHE A 424 5.41 -1.39 -10.87
N ALA A 425 6.50 -1.27 -11.62
CA ALA A 425 6.55 -0.47 -12.84
C ALA A 425 5.66 -1.07 -13.94
N LEU A 426 5.74 -2.39 -14.15
CA LEU A 426 4.93 -3.08 -15.15
C LEU A 426 3.44 -2.97 -14.81
N ARG A 427 3.06 -3.20 -13.55
CA ARG A 427 1.69 -3.05 -13.06
C ARG A 427 1.20 -1.61 -13.21
N PHE A 428 2.03 -0.61 -12.94
CA PHE A 428 1.67 0.80 -13.14
C PHE A 428 1.45 1.15 -14.61
N VAL A 429 2.35 0.74 -15.51
CA VAL A 429 2.21 1.01 -16.94
C VAL A 429 0.98 0.29 -17.50
N THR A 430 0.78 -0.98 -17.14
CA THR A 430 -0.43 -1.73 -17.56
C THR A 430 -1.71 -1.12 -17.01
N TYR A 431 -1.71 -0.67 -15.75
CA TYR A 431 -2.82 0.08 -15.15
C TYR A 431 -3.10 1.38 -15.91
N LEU A 432 -2.07 2.21 -16.15
CA LEU A 432 -2.20 3.48 -16.86
C LEU A 432 -2.76 3.27 -18.27
N LEU A 433 -2.21 2.33 -19.04
CA LEU A 433 -2.68 2.04 -20.40
C LEU A 433 -4.12 1.52 -20.40
N SER A 434 -4.45 0.58 -19.48
CA SER A 434 -5.77 -0.05 -19.41
C SER A 434 -6.88 0.89 -18.93
N HIS A 435 -6.56 2.00 -18.25
CA HIS A 435 -7.55 2.94 -17.73
C HIS A 435 -7.57 4.29 -18.47
N THR A 436 -6.45 4.73 -19.07
CA THR A 436 -6.38 6.03 -19.76
C THR A 436 -6.49 5.92 -21.29
N LEU A 437 -6.03 4.82 -21.88
CA LEU A 437 -6.00 4.65 -23.34
C LEU A 437 -7.02 3.63 -23.85
N TYR A 438 -7.41 2.67 -23.02
CA TYR A 438 -8.28 1.56 -23.39
C TYR A 438 -9.43 1.39 -22.41
N ARG A 439 -10.54 0.80 -22.87
CA ARG A 439 -11.59 0.29 -21.98
C ARG A 439 -11.61 -1.21 -22.12
N VAL A 440 -10.73 -1.88 -21.38
CA VAL A 440 -10.52 -3.33 -21.49
C VAL A 440 -11.68 -4.06 -20.79
N LYS A 441 -12.42 -4.89 -21.54
CA LYS A 441 -13.34 -5.88 -20.99
C LYS A 441 -12.70 -7.25 -21.07
N SER A 442 -12.73 -7.99 -19.97
CA SER A 442 -12.19 -9.35 -19.94
C SER A 442 -13.30 -10.36 -19.76
N GLN A 443 -13.28 -11.44 -20.54
CA GLN A 443 -14.20 -12.57 -20.40
C GLN A 443 -13.42 -13.88 -20.37
N GLY A 444 -13.83 -14.81 -19.51
CA GLY A 444 -13.25 -16.15 -19.47
C GLY A 444 -11.83 -16.26 -18.92
N LEU A 445 -11.25 -15.19 -18.37
CA LEU A 445 -9.91 -15.26 -17.75
C LEU A 445 -9.86 -16.16 -16.50
N ASP A 446 -11.00 -16.50 -15.92
CA ASP A 446 -11.11 -17.50 -14.85
C ASP A 446 -10.76 -18.92 -15.33
N HIS A 447 -10.66 -19.15 -16.64
CA HIS A 447 -10.19 -20.42 -17.21
C HIS A 447 -8.66 -20.56 -17.18
N ILE A 448 -7.92 -19.47 -16.92
CA ILE A 448 -6.47 -19.53 -16.79
C ILE A 448 -6.14 -20.14 -15.41
N PRO A 449 -5.33 -21.22 -15.35
CA PRO A 449 -4.99 -21.84 -14.07
C PRO A 449 -4.36 -20.85 -13.08
N GLU A 450 -4.90 -20.80 -11.87
CA GLU A 450 -4.35 -19.97 -10.79
C GLU A 450 -2.96 -20.47 -10.34
N GLU A 451 -2.74 -21.78 -10.42
CA GLU A 451 -1.48 -22.48 -10.11
C GLU A 451 -1.12 -23.48 -11.22
N GLY A 452 0.16 -23.86 -11.30
CA GLY A 452 0.67 -24.82 -12.29
C GLY A 452 0.97 -24.22 -13.67
N ALA A 453 1.68 -24.98 -14.50
CA ALA A 453 2.14 -24.52 -15.81
C ALA A 453 1.01 -24.49 -16.85
N ALA A 454 1.00 -23.48 -17.72
CA ALA A 454 0.15 -23.44 -18.90
C ALA A 454 0.72 -22.54 -20.00
N VAL A 455 0.39 -22.84 -21.24
CA VAL A 455 0.72 -21.99 -22.39
C VAL A 455 -0.49 -21.16 -22.79
N LEU A 456 -0.34 -19.84 -22.86
CA LEU A 456 -1.35 -18.94 -23.41
C LEU A 456 -1.05 -18.72 -24.90
N VAL A 457 -2.08 -18.84 -25.72
CA VAL A 457 -1.98 -18.62 -27.18
C VAL A 457 -2.95 -17.53 -27.59
N ALA A 458 -2.44 -16.45 -28.19
CA ALA A 458 -3.26 -15.33 -28.63
C ALA A 458 -2.93 -14.87 -30.05
N ASN A 459 -3.87 -14.14 -30.67
CA ASN A 459 -3.63 -13.41 -31.91
C ASN A 459 -2.76 -12.17 -31.69
N HIS A 460 -2.05 -11.70 -32.72
CA HIS A 460 -1.06 -10.61 -32.61
C HIS A 460 -1.39 -9.41 -33.51
N VAL A 461 -2.07 -8.42 -32.91
CA VAL A 461 -2.60 -7.23 -33.58
C VAL A 461 -1.75 -5.98 -33.33
N SER A 462 -1.16 -5.83 -32.15
CA SER A 462 -0.45 -4.61 -31.73
C SER A 462 0.75 -4.87 -30.80
N TYR A 463 1.67 -3.92 -30.73
CA TYR A 463 2.79 -3.94 -29.78
C TYR A 463 2.35 -3.95 -28.30
N VAL A 464 1.12 -3.52 -28.00
CA VAL A 464 0.56 -3.50 -26.63
C VAL A 464 -0.18 -4.78 -26.26
N ASP A 465 -0.31 -5.76 -27.15
CA ASP A 465 -1.02 -7.02 -26.90
C ASP A 465 -0.48 -7.74 -25.65
N ALA A 466 0.84 -7.90 -25.58
CA ALA A 466 1.51 -8.52 -24.44
C ALA A 466 1.24 -7.75 -23.14
N MET A 467 1.19 -6.42 -23.19
CA MET A 467 0.93 -5.58 -22.02
C MET A 467 -0.53 -5.69 -21.56
N LEU A 468 -1.48 -5.76 -22.49
CA LEU A 468 -2.90 -5.94 -22.17
C LEU A 468 -3.17 -7.32 -21.56
N ILE A 469 -2.56 -8.37 -22.10
CA ILE A 469 -2.62 -9.71 -21.51
C ILE A 469 -1.94 -9.70 -20.13
N ALA A 470 -0.76 -9.10 -19.98
CA ALA A 470 -0.05 -9.01 -18.70
C ALA A 470 -0.86 -8.29 -17.62
N GLY A 471 -1.58 -7.22 -17.97
CA GLY A 471 -2.44 -6.48 -17.06
C GLY A 471 -3.73 -7.22 -16.70
N ALA A 472 -4.30 -7.98 -17.66
CA ALA A 472 -5.56 -8.69 -17.46
C ALA A 472 -5.40 -10.02 -16.72
N VAL A 473 -4.29 -10.74 -16.95
CA VAL A 473 -4.02 -12.04 -16.35
C VAL A 473 -3.53 -11.89 -14.89
N ARG A 474 -4.05 -12.74 -13.99
CA ARG A 474 -3.88 -12.61 -12.54
C ARG A 474 -2.48 -12.94 -12.02
N ARG A 475 -1.68 -13.67 -12.79
CA ARG A 475 -0.32 -14.12 -12.41
C ARG A 475 0.69 -13.73 -13.48
N PRO A 476 1.99 -13.61 -13.13
CA PRO A 476 3.02 -13.21 -14.09
C PRO A 476 3.05 -14.13 -15.31
N VAL A 477 3.07 -13.52 -16.51
CA VAL A 477 3.13 -14.22 -17.80
C VAL A 477 4.51 -13.96 -18.43
N ARG A 478 5.17 -15.03 -18.88
CA ARG A 478 6.43 -14.98 -19.63
C ARG A 478 6.10 -14.88 -21.11
N PHE A 479 6.33 -13.72 -21.70
CA PHE A 479 6.06 -13.53 -23.13
C PHE A 479 7.24 -14.00 -23.95
N VAL A 480 6.97 -14.71 -25.03
CA VAL A 480 7.96 -14.98 -26.08
C VAL A 480 7.94 -13.82 -27.06
N MET A 481 9.09 -13.18 -27.30
CA MET A 481 9.18 -11.93 -28.04
C MET A 481 10.35 -11.93 -29.03
N GLU A 482 10.21 -11.24 -30.16
CA GLU A 482 11.30 -11.13 -31.13
C GLU A 482 12.54 -10.43 -30.53
N LYS A 483 13.71 -11.05 -30.72
CA LYS A 483 15.01 -10.57 -30.16
C LYS A 483 15.31 -9.11 -30.51
N ALA A 484 14.98 -8.66 -31.72
CA ALA A 484 15.20 -7.26 -32.13
C ALA A 484 14.40 -6.25 -31.29
N ILE A 485 13.20 -6.61 -30.86
CA ILE A 485 12.37 -5.78 -29.96
C ILE A 485 12.90 -5.88 -28.53
N TYR A 486 13.32 -7.08 -28.12
CA TYR A 486 13.94 -7.33 -26.82
C TYR A 486 15.18 -6.45 -26.59
N ASP A 487 16.03 -6.29 -27.60
CA ASP A 487 17.29 -5.54 -27.52
C ASP A 487 17.15 -4.01 -27.62
N LEU A 488 15.93 -3.46 -27.64
CA LEU A 488 15.71 -2.00 -27.65
C LEU A 488 16.26 -1.34 -26.38
N PRO A 489 17.21 -0.38 -26.47
CA PRO A 489 18.02 0.07 -25.34
C PRO A 489 17.23 0.69 -24.17
N VAL A 490 16.10 1.34 -24.45
CA VAL A 490 15.26 1.99 -23.42
C VAL A 490 14.27 1.01 -22.77
N ALA A 491 13.87 -0.05 -23.48
CA ALA A 491 12.85 -1.00 -23.03
C ALA A 491 13.43 -2.34 -22.56
N ASN A 492 14.69 -2.65 -22.91
CA ASN A 492 15.36 -3.91 -22.61
C ASN A 492 15.37 -4.23 -21.10
N TRP A 493 15.59 -3.22 -20.26
CA TRP A 493 15.55 -3.39 -18.80
C TRP A 493 14.19 -3.90 -18.32
N LEU A 494 13.08 -3.40 -18.88
CA LEU A 494 11.71 -3.79 -18.56
C LEU A 494 11.41 -5.21 -19.06
N PHE A 495 11.91 -5.59 -20.23
CA PHE A 495 11.73 -6.94 -20.77
C PHE A 495 12.52 -8.00 -20.00
N ARG A 496 13.76 -7.69 -19.61
CA ARG A 496 14.56 -8.54 -18.70
C ARG A 496 13.86 -8.75 -17.37
N ALA A 497 13.36 -7.65 -16.81
CA ALA A 497 12.56 -7.60 -15.61
C ALA A 497 11.29 -8.48 -15.66
N ALA A 498 10.58 -8.46 -16.79
CA ALA A 498 9.39 -9.28 -17.02
C ALA A 498 9.71 -10.77 -17.28
N ARG A 499 11.01 -11.12 -17.36
CA ARG A 499 11.51 -12.44 -17.81
C ARG A 499 10.93 -12.81 -19.18
N THR A 500 10.88 -11.84 -20.09
CA THR A 500 10.49 -12.07 -21.48
C THR A 500 11.54 -12.96 -22.15
N ILE A 501 11.09 -13.93 -22.95
CA ILE A 501 11.95 -14.90 -23.62
C ILE A 501 12.24 -14.40 -25.05
N PRO A 502 13.47 -13.96 -25.37
CA PRO A 502 13.81 -13.53 -26.72
C PRO A 502 13.87 -14.72 -27.66
N ILE A 503 13.27 -14.58 -28.84
CA ILE A 503 13.30 -15.60 -29.90
C ILE A 503 13.58 -14.95 -31.26
N CYS A 504 14.15 -15.72 -32.17
CA CYS A 504 14.23 -15.38 -33.60
C CYS A 504 14.03 -16.65 -34.44
N SER A 505 13.94 -16.51 -35.77
CA SER A 505 13.84 -17.68 -36.63
C SER A 505 15.12 -18.52 -36.58
N LYS A 506 14.99 -19.85 -36.71
CA LYS A 506 16.12 -20.79 -36.73
C LYS A 506 17.17 -20.43 -37.80
N GLN A 507 16.73 -19.92 -38.95
CA GLN A 507 17.60 -19.48 -40.04
C GLN A 507 18.43 -18.23 -39.69
N LYS A 508 17.95 -17.38 -38.77
CA LYS A 508 18.61 -16.13 -38.41
C LYS A 508 19.69 -16.35 -37.34
N ASP A 509 19.39 -17.14 -36.32
CA ASP A 509 20.30 -17.50 -35.23
C ASP A 509 19.76 -18.77 -34.53
N GLU A 510 20.39 -19.90 -34.81
CA GLU A 510 19.99 -21.21 -34.26
C GLU A 510 20.20 -21.29 -32.75
N GLN A 511 21.25 -20.64 -32.23
CA GLN A 511 21.57 -20.67 -30.80
C GLN A 511 20.49 -19.96 -29.99
N VAL A 512 20.05 -18.78 -30.44
CA VAL A 512 18.95 -18.05 -29.80
C VAL A 512 17.63 -18.82 -29.90
N TYR A 513 17.37 -19.44 -31.05
CA TYR A 513 16.16 -20.24 -31.23
C TYR A 513 16.11 -21.40 -30.23
N GLU A 514 17.18 -22.20 -30.13
CA GLU A 514 17.25 -23.32 -29.17
C GLU A 514 17.26 -22.86 -27.71
N ALA A 515 17.93 -21.73 -27.40
CA ALA A 515 17.90 -21.14 -26.07
C ALA A 515 16.50 -20.67 -25.66
N ALA A 516 15.70 -20.16 -26.60
CA ALA A 516 14.31 -19.77 -26.33
C ALA A 516 13.45 -20.98 -25.93
N PHE A 517 13.54 -22.10 -26.66
CA PHE A 517 12.82 -23.33 -26.29
C PHE A 517 13.31 -23.88 -24.94
N ALA A 518 14.61 -23.84 -24.67
CA ALA A 518 15.13 -24.23 -23.36
C ALA A 518 14.58 -23.35 -22.21
N ALA A 519 14.50 -22.04 -22.41
CA ALA A 519 13.91 -21.12 -21.44
C ALA A 519 12.41 -21.36 -21.25
N ILE A 520 11.66 -21.64 -22.32
CA ILE A 520 10.23 -22.00 -22.26
C ILE A 520 10.04 -23.27 -21.40
N ARG A 521 10.82 -24.33 -21.68
CA ARG A 521 10.77 -25.57 -20.88
C ARG A 521 11.07 -25.30 -19.40
N HIS A 522 12.09 -24.50 -19.11
CA HIS A 522 12.44 -24.16 -17.73
C HIS A 522 11.31 -23.40 -17.02
N GLU A 523 10.74 -22.36 -17.65
CA GLU A 523 9.66 -21.57 -17.04
C GLU A 523 8.38 -22.41 -16.84
N LEU A 524 8.05 -23.31 -17.78
CA LEU A 524 6.94 -24.25 -17.62
C LEU A 524 7.22 -25.27 -16.51
N ALA A 525 8.44 -25.78 -16.37
CA ALA A 525 8.81 -26.70 -15.28
C ALA A 525 8.69 -26.05 -13.89
N GLU A 526 9.01 -24.76 -13.79
CA GLU A 526 8.78 -23.93 -12.59
C GLU A 526 7.29 -23.57 -12.36
N GLY A 527 6.40 -24.08 -13.20
CA GLY A 527 4.97 -23.88 -13.09
C GLY A 527 4.48 -22.52 -13.61
N ASN A 528 5.29 -21.74 -14.33
CA ASN A 528 4.90 -20.40 -14.81
C ASN A 528 3.99 -20.44 -16.05
N LEU A 529 3.32 -19.32 -16.33
CA LEU A 529 2.58 -19.14 -17.58
C LEU A 529 3.52 -18.64 -18.68
N VAL A 530 3.48 -19.24 -19.85
CA VAL A 530 4.19 -18.78 -21.05
C VAL A 530 3.18 -18.35 -22.10
N CYS A 531 3.27 -17.12 -22.60
CA CYS A 531 2.40 -16.63 -23.67
C CYS A 531 3.17 -16.55 -24.98
N ILE A 532 2.57 -17.11 -26.02
CA ILE A 532 3.09 -17.04 -27.39
C ILE A 532 2.06 -16.44 -28.34
N PHE A 533 2.57 -15.81 -29.40
CA PHE A 533 1.81 -15.32 -30.53
C PHE A 533 2.20 -16.14 -31.76
N PRO A 534 1.49 -17.25 -32.07
CA PRO A 534 1.98 -18.23 -33.04
C PRO A 534 2.04 -17.74 -34.50
N GLU A 535 1.46 -16.57 -34.80
CA GLU A 535 1.58 -15.87 -36.08
C GLU A 535 3.04 -15.49 -36.41
N GLY A 536 3.84 -15.22 -35.36
CA GLY A 536 5.27 -14.88 -35.45
C GLY A 536 5.56 -13.49 -36.05
N ARG A 537 4.53 -12.71 -36.36
CA ARG A 537 4.61 -11.31 -36.81
C ARG A 537 3.31 -10.59 -36.48
N LEU A 538 3.33 -9.26 -36.43
CA LEU A 538 2.12 -8.45 -36.32
C LEU A 538 1.31 -8.50 -37.62
N THR A 539 -0.01 -8.61 -37.50
CA THR A 539 -0.91 -8.58 -38.66
C THR A 539 -0.82 -7.25 -39.41
N LYS A 540 -0.84 -7.33 -40.75
CA LYS A 540 -0.86 -6.15 -41.65
C LYS A 540 -2.28 -5.79 -42.12
N THR A 541 -3.24 -6.68 -41.93
CA THR A 541 -4.62 -6.55 -42.45
C THR A 541 -5.68 -6.54 -41.35
N GLY A 542 -5.30 -6.84 -40.11
CA GLY A 542 -6.21 -7.03 -38.98
C GLY A 542 -6.80 -8.43 -38.94
N GLU A 543 -6.46 -9.29 -39.90
CA GLU A 543 -6.80 -10.70 -39.86
C GLU A 543 -5.76 -11.51 -39.09
N ILE A 544 -6.21 -12.60 -38.46
CA ILE A 544 -5.32 -13.59 -37.83
C ILE A 544 -4.56 -14.29 -38.96
N ASP A 545 -3.22 -14.27 -38.90
CA ASP A 545 -2.35 -15.07 -39.78
C ASP A 545 -2.33 -16.55 -39.34
N ASN A 546 -1.80 -17.43 -40.19
CA ASN A 546 -1.69 -18.85 -39.88
C ASN A 546 -0.75 -19.10 -38.70
N PHE A 547 -1.14 -20.01 -37.81
CA PHE A 547 -0.32 -20.38 -36.65
C PHE A 547 0.83 -21.31 -37.06
N ARG A 548 2.03 -21.00 -36.56
CA ARG A 548 3.25 -21.77 -36.83
C ARG A 548 3.37 -22.99 -35.90
N PRO A 549 4.09 -24.06 -36.32
CA PRO A 549 4.22 -25.31 -35.56
C PRO A 549 5.07 -25.19 -34.28
N GLY A 550 5.58 -24.00 -33.94
CA GLY A 550 6.38 -23.79 -32.73
C GLY A 550 5.65 -24.22 -31.45
N ILE A 551 4.31 -24.08 -31.40
CA ILE A 551 3.50 -24.56 -30.28
C ILE A 551 3.53 -26.07 -30.13
N GLU A 552 3.55 -26.83 -31.23
CA GLU A 552 3.56 -28.29 -31.21
C GLU A 552 4.87 -28.81 -30.59
N ARG A 553 5.98 -28.14 -30.89
CA ARG A 553 7.27 -28.43 -30.25
C ARG A 553 7.23 -28.14 -28.74
N ILE A 554 6.66 -27.01 -28.32
CA ILE A 554 6.54 -26.68 -26.89
C ILE A 554 5.76 -27.78 -26.16
N ILE A 555 4.62 -28.21 -26.73
CA ILE A 555 3.76 -29.21 -26.09
C ILE A 555 4.35 -30.62 -26.13
N ALA A 556 5.09 -30.98 -27.18
CA ALA A 556 5.81 -32.24 -27.25
C ALA A 556 6.93 -32.33 -26.18
N GLU A 557 7.64 -31.23 -25.93
CA GLU A 557 8.72 -31.18 -24.94
C GLU A 557 8.20 -30.91 -23.51
N SER A 558 7.02 -30.31 -23.36
CA SER A 558 6.42 -29.92 -22.09
C SER A 558 4.89 -30.07 -22.18
N PRO A 559 4.34 -31.24 -21.86
CA PRO A 559 2.91 -31.53 -22.01
C PRO A 559 2.09 -30.80 -20.93
N VAL A 560 1.76 -29.55 -21.20
CA VAL A 560 0.99 -28.65 -20.32
C VAL A 560 -0.32 -28.21 -21.00
N PRO A 561 -1.35 -27.82 -20.24
CA PRO A 561 -2.58 -27.26 -20.82
C PRO A 561 -2.30 -25.99 -21.63
N VAL A 562 -3.03 -25.82 -22.74
CA VAL A 562 -2.97 -24.62 -23.59
C VAL A 562 -4.27 -23.84 -23.47
N VAL A 563 -4.21 -22.54 -23.18
CA VAL A 563 -5.38 -21.66 -23.09
C VAL A 563 -5.42 -20.74 -24.30
N PRO A 564 -6.34 -20.97 -25.27
CA PRO A 564 -6.59 -20.05 -26.37
C PRO A 564 -7.21 -18.75 -25.89
N MET A 565 -6.74 -17.64 -26.44
CA MET A 565 -7.19 -16.29 -26.13
C MET A 565 -7.35 -15.46 -27.39
N ALA A 566 -8.35 -14.57 -27.41
CA ALA A 566 -8.54 -13.61 -28.48
C ALA A 566 -8.54 -12.18 -27.94
N LEU A 567 -7.77 -11.34 -28.64
CA LEU A 567 -7.71 -9.90 -28.53
C LEU A 567 -8.62 -9.31 -29.62
N GLN A 568 -9.61 -8.53 -29.21
CA GLN A 568 -10.62 -7.89 -30.06
C GLN A 568 -10.57 -6.36 -29.90
N GLY A 569 -10.88 -5.60 -30.96
CA GLY A 569 -11.03 -4.15 -30.91
C GLY A 569 -9.71 -3.37 -30.95
N LEU A 570 -8.60 -4.03 -31.31
CA LEU A 570 -7.26 -3.45 -31.32
C LEU A 570 -6.88 -2.88 -32.69
N TRP A 571 -7.50 -3.37 -33.77
CA TRP A 571 -7.28 -2.87 -35.13
C TRP A 571 -7.85 -1.46 -35.33
N GLY A 572 -7.02 -0.51 -35.77
CA GLY A 572 -7.37 0.91 -35.90
C GLY A 572 -7.05 1.77 -34.67
N SER A 573 -6.48 1.18 -33.62
CA SER A 573 -5.95 1.91 -32.45
C SER A 573 -4.59 2.56 -32.74
N PHE A 574 -4.18 3.53 -31.91
CA PHE A 574 -2.92 4.30 -32.04
C PHE A 574 -1.65 3.43 -32.17
N PHE A 575 -1.68 2.21 -31.63
CA PHE A 575 -0.56 1.26 -31.63
C PHE A 575 -0.72 0.12 -32.64
N SER A 576 -1.78 0.12 -33.45
CA SER A 576 -1.97 -0.86 -34.54
C SER A 576 -1.28 -0.40 -35.82
N HIS A 577 -0.97 -1.33 -36.72
CA HIS A 577 -0.40 -1.02 -38.03
C HIS A 577 -1.41 -0.45 -39.06
N HIS A 578 -2.59 -0.01 -38.62
CA HIS A 578 -3.62 0.53 -39.51
C HIS A 578 -3.22 1.92 -40.06
N GLY A 579 -3.00 2.03 -41.38
CA GLY A 579 -2.63 3.28 -42.08
C GLY A 579 -1.12 3.47 -42.24
N LYS A 580 -0.59 4.68 -42.01
CA LYS A 580 0.83 5.05 -42.23
C LYS A 580 1.78 4.72 -41.04
N GLY A 581 1.47 3.70 -40.25
CA GLY A 581 2.31 3.18 -39.16
C GLY A 581 1.85 3.50 -37.72
N ALA A 582 2.35 2.71 -36.75
CA ALA A 582 2.11 2.90 -35.32
C ALA A 582 2.64 4.26 -34.81
N PHE A 583 2.06 4.79 -33.73
CA PHE A 583 2.46 6.04 -33.06
C PHE A 583 2.10 7.37 -33.75
N LYS A 584 1.17 7.41 -34.72
CA LYS A 584 0.67 8.68 -35.29
C LYS A 584 -0.69 9.10 -34.69
N LEU A 585 -0.82 10.39 -34.34
CA LEU A 585 -1.95 11.06 -33.67
C LEU A 585 -3.35 10.91 -34.31
N LYS A 586 -3.51 10.11 -35.38
CA LYS A 586 -4.80 9.88 -36.05
C LYS A 586 -5.47 8.54 -35.67
N GLY A 587 -4.89 7.75 -34.77
CA GLY A 587 -5.55 6.54 -34.23
C GLY A 587 -6.67 6.88 -33.23
N ARG A 588 -7.69 6.03 -33.10
CA ARG A 588 -8.75 6.22 -32.10
C ARG A 588 -8.18 6.14 -30.69
N LEU A 589 -8.16 7.26 -29.98
CA LEU A 589 -8.02 7.29 -28.52
C LEU A 589 -9.29 6.62 -27.94
N TRP A 590 -9.13 5.74 -26.93
CA TRP A 590 -10.24 5.06 -26.23
C TRP A 590 -10.91 3.93 -27.01
N SER A 591 -10.12 3.04 -27.61
CA SER A 591 -10.64 1.84 -28.25
C SER A 591 -11.21 0.88 -27.20
N LYS A 592 -12.42 0.35 -27.42
CA LYS A 592 -13.00 -0.70 -26.59
C LYS A 592 -12.30 -2.01 -26.96
N ILE A 593 -11.51 -2.53 -26.04
CA ILE A 593 -10.77 -3.78 -26.24
C ILE A 593 -11.46 -4.88 -25.44
N SER A 594 -11.66 -6.04 -26.06
CA SER A 594 -12.08 -7.24 -25.35
C SER A 594 -11.00 -8.31 -25.38
N LEU A 595 -10.81 -8.97 -24.23
CA LEU A 595 -9.83 -10.02 -24.03
C LEU A 595 -10.58 -11.27 -23.59
N HIS A 596 -10.70 -12.25 -24.48
CA HIS A 596 -11.53 -13.44 -24.28
C HIS A 596 -10.65 -14.68 -24.18
N ALA A 597 -10.76 -15.43 -23.09
CA ALA A 597 -10.05 -16.71 -22.91
C ALA A 597 -11.04 -17.88 -22.89
N SER A 598 -10.74 -18.96 -23.62
CA SER A 598 -11.52 -20.20 -23.57
C SER A 598 -11.01 -21.15 -22.48
N LYS A 599 -11.69 -22.29 -22.33
CA LYS A 599 -11.22 -23.39 -21.48
C LYS A 599 -9.90 -23.93 -22.01
N ALA A 600 -9.05 -24.38 -21.10
CA ALA A 600 -7.79 -25.02 -21.45
C ALA A 600 -8.01 -26.27 -22.34
N VAL A 601 -7.26 -26.33 -23.42
CA VAL A 601 -7.13 -27.48 -24.30
C VAL A 601 -6.05 -28.41 -23.70
N PRO A 602 -6.35 -29.70 -23.48
CA PRO A 602 -5.34 -30.67 -23.03
C PRO A 602 -4.18 -30.79 -24.02
N ALA A 603 -2.97 -31.01 -23.52
CA ALA A 603 -1.76 -31.16 -24.33
C ALA A 603 -1.92 -32.12 -25.53
N ALA A 604 -2.57 -33.26 -25.32
CA ALA A 604 -2.79 -34.27 -26.36
C ALA A 604 -3.68 -33.81 -27.53
N ALA A 605 -4.51 -32.78 -27.32
CA ALA A 605 -5.41 -32.23 -28.33
C ALA A 605 -4.92 -30.88 -28.90
N ALA A 606 -3.81 -30.35 -28.39
CA ALA A 606 -3.28 -29.04 -28.77
C ALA A 606 -2.36 -29.16 -30.00
N ASN A 607 -2.80 -28.62 -31.14
CA ASN A 607 -1.99 -28.43 -32.34
C ASN A 607 -2.22 -27.03 -32.93
N ALA A 608 -1.35 -26.59 -33.84
CA ALA A 608 -1.39 -25.22 -34.35
C ALA A 608 -2.73 -24.89 -35.03
N ALA A 609 -3.27 -25.81 -35.84
CA ALA A 609 -4.50 -25.61 -36.59
C ALA A 609 -5.75 -25.53 -35.71
N GLU A 610 -5.87 -26.40 -34.70
CA GLU A 610 -6.99 -26.37 -33.76
C GLU A 610 -6.97 -25.13 -32.88
N LEU A 611 -5.78 -24.73 -32.40
CA LEU A 611 -5.63 -23.51 -31.60
C LEU A 611 -5.95 -22.26 -32.43
N GLU A 612 -5.55 -22.22 -33.70
CA GLU A 612 -5.92 -21.15 -34.62
C GLU A 612 -7.44 -21.07 -34.79
N ARG A 613 -8.10 -22.22 -35.02
CA ARG A 613 -9.56 -22.31 -35.15
C ARG A 613 -10.26 -21.77 -33.91
N GLN A 614 -9.81 -22.15 -32.72
CA GLN A 614 -10.35 -21.67 -31.44
C GLN A 614 -10.18 -20.16 -31.27
N VAL A 615 -8.99 -19.63 -31.55
CA VAL A 615 -8.71 -18.18 -31.44
C VAL A 615 -9.56 -17.38 -32.45
N ARG A 616 -9.73 -17.88 -33.69
CA ARG A 616 -10.62 -17.26 -34.68
C ARG A 616 -12.08 -17.25 -34.22
N LEU A 617 -12.58 -18.34 -33.65
CA LEU A 617 -13.93 -18.41 -33.09
C LEU A 617 -14.12 -17.44 -31.92
N LEU A 618 -13.13 -17.34 -31.02
CA LEU A 618 -13.15 -16.40 -29.91
C LEU A 618 -13.12 -14.94 -30.37
N ARG A 619 -12.33 -14.62 -31.40
CA ARG A 619 -12.25 -13.28 -31.97
C ARG A 619 -13.54 -12.90 -32.70
N GLY A 620 -14.12 -13.84 -33.46
CA GLY A 620 -15.22 -13.56 -34.38
C GLY A 620 -14.84 -12.45 -35.37
N ASP A 621 -15.80 -11.57 -35.67
CA ASP A 621 -15.64 -10.44 -36.61
C ASP A 621 -15.06 -9.18 -35.96
N SER A 622 -14.76 -9.22 -34.65
CA SER A 622 -14.27 -8.07 -33.90
C SER A 622 -12.75 -7.94 -34.01
N LYS A 623 -12.29 -7.19 -35.03
CA LYS A 623 -10.87 -6.86 -35.26
C LYS A 623 -10.30 -5.88 -34.25
#